data_AF-W6NGW4-F1
#
_entry.id   AF-W6NGW4-F1
#
_cell.length_a   1.000
_cell.length_b   1.000
_cell.length_c   1.000
_cell.angle_alpha   90.00
_cell.angle_beta   90.00
_cell.angle_gamma   90.00
#
_symmetry.space_group_name_H-M   'P 1'
#
loop_
_entity.id
_entity.type
_entity.pdbx_description
1 polymer ?
#
loop_
_entity_poly.entity_id
_entity_poly.type
_entity_poly.pdbx_seq_one_letter_code
_entity_poly.pdbx_strand_id
1 'polypeptide(L)'
;AVDDSEHEAGWIEGVAILISVIVVVLVTALNDYTKERQFRGLQAKIETEHKFAVIRGGHSIQVVVNELVVGDVAQIKYGDLLPADGVLIQSNDLKIDESSLTGESDLIRKTPEHDPIILSGTHVMEGSAKMLVTAVGVNSQTGIIMTLLGAAKSVAEEERKAAKREGKCSELTTAFNA
;
A
#
# COMPACT_ATOMS: atom_id res chain seq x y z
N ALA A 1 -52.61 -54.64 -9.82
CA ALA A 1 -52.47 -53.34 -10.48
C ALA A 1 -52.09 -52.33 -9.41
N VAL A 2 -51.16 -51.43 -9.77
CA VAL A 2 -50.56 -50.37 -8.94
C VAL A 2 -49.38 -50.85 -8.08
N ASP A 3 -48.18 -50.90 -8.67
CA ASP A 3 -46.94 -50.46 -7.97
C ASP A 3 -45.79 -50.12 -8.94
N ASP A 4 -46.07 -49.35 -10.00
CA ASP A 4 -45.03 -48.81 -10.91
C ASP A 4 -44.73 -47.32 -10.62
N SER A 5 -45.39 -46.71 -9.63
CA SER A 5 -45.28 -45.27 -9.32
C SER A 5 -44.23 -44.91 -8.26
N GLU A 6 -43.73 -45.87 -7.48
CA GLU A 6 -42.75 -45.58 -6.42
C GLU A 6 -41.30 -45.48 -6.93
N HIS A 7 -40.93 -46.28 -7.94
CA HIS A 7 -39.59 -46.26 -8.51
C HIS A 7 -39.31 -45.05 -9.42
N GLU A 8 -40.35 -44.52 -10.09
CA GLU A 8 -40.20 -43.27 -10.86
C GLU A 8 -40.06 -42.05 -9.95
N ALA A 9 -40.55 -42.07 -8.72
CA ALA A 9 -40.43 -40.93 -7.80
C ALA A 9 -39.03 -40.83 -7.15
N GLY A 10 -38.35 -41.95 -6.91
CA GLY A 10 -37.07 -41.97 -6.18
C GLY A 10 -35.89 -41.33 -6.93
N TRP A 11 -35.82 -41.50 -8.25
CA TRP A 11 -34.78 -40.82 -9.05
C TRP A 11 -35.05 -39.32 -9.17
N ILE A 12 -36.33 -38.93 -9.18
CA ILE A 12 -36.76 -37.53 -9.21
C ILE A 12 -36.35 -36.82 -7.92
N GLU A 13 -36.44 -37.48 -6.76
CA GLU A 13 -36.00 -36.93 -5.48
C GLU A 13 -34.49 -36.66 -5.47
N GLY A 14 -33.67 -37.60 -5.95
CA GLY A 14 -32.22 -37.40 -6.07
C GLY A 14 -31.84 -36.29 -7.04
N VAL A 15 -32.52 -36.22 -8.19
CA VAL A 15 -32.33 -35.15 -9.18
C VAL A 15 -32.75 -33.78 -8.62
N ALA A 16 -33.83 -33.71 -7.83
CA ALA A 16 -34.28 -32.48 -7.21
C ALA A 16 -33.26 -31.92 -6.21
N ILE A 17 -32.64 -32.78 -5.38
CA ILE A 17 -31.59 -32.37 -4.45
C ILE A 17 -30.35 -31.87 -5.22
N LEU A 18 -29.95 -32.58 -6.27
CA LEU A 18 -28.78 -32.22 -7.07
C LEU A 18 -28.95 -30.87 -7.78
N ILE A 19 -30.13 -30.61 -8.36
CA ILE A 19 -30.46 -29.32 -8.97
C ILE A 19 -30.46 -28.20 -7.92
N SER A 20 -31.04 -28.44 -6.74
CA SER A 20 -31.08 -27.45 -5.65
C SER A 20 -29.67 -27.04 -5.22
N VAL A 21 -28.77 -27.99 -4.99
CA VAL A 21 -27.37 -27.71 -4.61
C VAL A 21 -26.63 -26.95 -5.70
N ILE A 22 -26.80 -27.33 -6.98
CA ILE A 22 -26.17 -26.62 -8.10
C ILE A 22 -26.61 -25.16 -8.14
N VAL A 23 -27.92 -24.90 -8.01
CA VAL A 23 -28.46 -23.53 -8.04
C VAL A 23 -27.91 -22.72 -6.86
N VAL A 24 -27.88 -23.28 -5.66
CA VAL A 24 -27.35 -22.59 -4.47
C VAL A 24 -25.86 -22.27 -4.64
N VAL A 25 -25.04 -23.22 -5.10
CA VAL A 25 -23.61 -23.00 -5.33
C VAL A 25 -23.37 -21.95 -6.40
N LEU A 26 -24.15 -21.97 -7.48
CA LEU A 26 -24.00 -21.02 -8.59
C LEU A 26 -24.43 -19.60 -8.18
N VAL A 27 -25.52 -19.45 -7.43
CA VAL A 27 -25.94 -18.16 -6.85
C VAL A 27 -24.90 -17.65 -5.84
N THR A 28 -24.35 -18.53 -5.00
CA THR A 28 -23.31 -18.16 -4.03
C THR A 28 -22.02 -17.72 -4.74
N ALA A 29 -21.57 -18.48 -5.74
CA ALA A 29 -20.38 -18.14 -6.53
C ALA A 29 -20.56 -16.85 -7.34
N LEU A 30 -21.74 -16.61 -7.92
CA LEU A 30 -22.03 -15.35 -8.62
C LEU A 30 -22.09 -14.16 -7.66
N ASN A 31 -22.68 -14.34 -6.48
CA ASN A 31 -22.72 -13.30 -5.46
C ASN A 31 -21.31 -12.98 -4.93
N ASP A 32 -20.51 -14.00 -4.65
CA ASP A 32 -19.13 -13.80 -4.18
C ASP A 32 -18.24 -13.20 -5.27
N TYR A 33 -18.40 -13.65 -6.53
CA TYR A 33 -17.69 -13.04 -7.66
C TYR A 33 -18.09 -11.57 -7.87
N THR A 34 -19.37 -11.23 -7.70
CA THR A 34 -19.85 -9.85 -7.84
C THR A 34 -19.33 -8.97 -6.70
N LYS A 35 -19.30 -9.49 -5.47
CA LYS A 35 -18.70 -8.82 -4.30
C LYS A 35 -17.20 -8.60 -4.49
N GLU A 36 -16.49 -9.61 -4.99
CA GLU A 36 -15.06 -9.54 -5.26
C GLU A 36 -14.75 -8.54 -6.39
N ARG A 37 -15.60 -8.45 -7.42
CA ARG A 37 -15.45 -7.46 -8.50
C ARG A 37 -15.69 -6.03 -8.03
N GLN A 38 -16.62 -5.82 -7.09
CA GLN A 38 -16.87 -4.52 -6.46
C GLN A 38 -15.71 -4.11 -5.54
N PHE A 39 -15.13 -5.07 -4.82
CA PHE A 39 -13.88 -4.86 -4.06
C PHE A 39 -12.70 -4.53 -4.98
N ARG A 40 -12.54 -5.24 -6.10
CA ARG A 40 -11.49 -4.97 -7.09
C ARG A 40 -11.66 -3.65 -7.83
N GLY A 41 -12.89 -3.17 -8.03
CA GLY A 41 -13.16 -1.84 -8.58
C GLY A 41 -12.82 -0.70 -7.60
N LEU A 42 -13.02 -0.94 -6.30
CA LEU A 42 -12.59 -0.04 -5.24
C LEU A 42 -11.06 -0.14 -5.01
N GLN A 43 -10.46 -1.32 -5.13
CA GLN A 43 -9.01 -1.54 -5.01
C GLN A 43 -8.23 -1.09 -6.22
N ALA A 44 -8.74 -1.20 -7.45
CA ALA A 44 -8.11 -0.62 -8.63
C ALA A 44 -8.15 0.92 -8.61
N LYS A 45 -9.15 1.49 -7.91
CA LYS A 45 -9.12 2.88 -7.50
C LYS A 45 -8.02 3.09 -6.45
N ILE A 46 -8.08 2.42 -5.31
CA ILE A 46 -7.18 2.65 -4.17
C ILE A 46 -5.69 2.34 -4.44
N GLU A 47 -5.34 1.35 -5.27
CA GLU A 47 -3.96 1.01 -5.66
C GLU A 47 -3.39 1.94 -6.76
N THR A 48 -4.23 2.74 -7.40
CA THR A 48 -3.83 3.71 -8.45
C THR A 48 -4.06 5.19 -8.02
N GLU A 49 -4.55 5.45 -6.80
CA GLU A 49 -5.18 6.73 -6.41
C GLU A 49 -4.42 7.61 -5.40
N HIS A 50 -3.14 7.36 -5.10
CA HIS A 50 -2.36 8.43 -4.48
C HIS A 50 -2.06 9.50 -5.54
N LYS A 51 -3.07 10.35 -5.77
CA LYS A 51 -2.99 11.55 -6.59
C LYS A 51 -2.61 12.71 -5.70
N PHE A 52 -1.60 13.45 -6.11
CA PHE A 52 -1.16 14.66 -5.44
C PHE A 52 -1.47 15.87 -6.32
N ALA A 53 -1.87 16.98 -5.70
CA ALA A 53 -2.15 18.20 -6.43
C ALA A 53 -0.84 18.94 -6.73
N VAL A 54 -0.57 19.24 -8.00
CA VAL A 54 0.59 20.03 -8.44
C VAL A 54 0.14 21.16 -9.34
N ILE A 55 0.92 22.23 -9.39
CA ILE A 55 0.66 23.40 -10.23
C ILE A 55 1.62 23.36 -11.41
N ARG A 56 1.10 23.07 -12.61
CA ARG A 56 1.84 23.11 -13.87
C ARG A 56 1.15 24.09 -14.83
N GLY A 57 1.91 24.99 -15.45
CA GLY A 57 1.36 26.00 -16.36
C GLY A 57 0.34 26.96 -15.72
N GLY A 58 0.44 27.19 -14.40
CA GLY A 58 -0.46 28.08 -13.66
C GLY A 58 -1.79 27.45 -13.24
N HIS A 59 -2.06 26.19 -13.61
CA HIS A 59 -3.27 25.47 -13.23
C HIS A 59 -2.97 24.34 -12.24
N SER A 60 -3.85 24.14 -11.25
CA SER A 60 -3.77 23.02 -10.31
C SER A 60 -4.32 21.76 -10.97
N ILE A 61 -3.47 20.75 -11.11
CA ILE A 61 -3.77 19.45 -11.72
C ILE A 61 -3.48 18.33 -10.71
N GLN A 62 -4.25 17.25 -10.77
CA GLN A 62 -3.97 16.06 -9.96
C GLN A 62 -3.11 15.09 -10.77
N VAL A 63 -1.95 14.75 -10.23
CA VAL A 63 -0.95 13.88 -10.85
C VAL A 63 -0.71 12.68 -9.95
N VAL A 64 -0.47 11.52 -10.53
CA VAL A 64 -0.14 10.31 -9.76
C VAL A 64 1.21 10.52 -9.07
N VAL A 65 1.38 10.06 -7.83
CA VAL A 65 2.66 10.21 -7.09
C VAL A 65 3.87 9.71 -7.89
N ASN A 66 3.72 8.66 -8.70
CA ASN A 66 4.80 8.14 -9.55
C ASN A 66 5.21 9.08 -10.71
N GLU A 67 4.37 10.03 -11.08
CA GLU A 67 4.62 11.02 -12.13
C GLU A 67 5.11 12.37 -11.55
N LEU A 68 5.31 12.44 -10.23
CA LEU A 68 5.85 13.62 -9.56
C LEU A 68 7.34 13.76 -9.86
N VAL A 69 7.76 14.95 -10.28
CA VAL A 69 9.15 15.23 -10.63
C VAL A 69 9.70 16.43 -9.87
N VAL A 70 11.02 16.49 -9.80
CA VAL A 70 11.74 17.63 -9.22
C VAL A 70 11.42 18.89 -10.03
N GLY A 71 11.15 19.99 -9.33
CA GLY A 71 10.75 21.27 -9.92
C GLY A 71 9.24 21.48 -10.04
N ASP A 72 8.42 20.47 -9.75
CA ASP A 72 6.98 20.66 -9.63
C ASP A 72 6.65 21.51 -8.39
N VAL A 73 5.60 22.33 -8.50
CA VAL A 73 5.03 23.03 -7.35
C VAL A 73 3.89 22.20 -6.79
N ALA A 74 4.11 21.54 -5.66
CA ALA A 74 3.14 20.71 -4.97
C ALA A 74 2.22 21.57 -4.10
N GLN A 75 0.91 21.33 -4.18
CA GLN A 75 -0.10 21.97 -3.34
C GLN A 75 -0.48 21.01 -2.21
N ILE A 76 -0.13 21.39 -1.00
CA ILE A 76 -0.31 20.62 0.23
C ILE A 76 -1.62 21.03 0.92
N LYS A 77 -2.41 20.05 1.33
CA LYS A 77 -3.64 20.22 2.10
C LYS A 77 -3.62 19.40 3.39
N TYR A 78 -4.53 19.75 4.29
CA TYR A 78 -4.82 18.98 5.50
C TYR A 78 -5.09 17.50 5.17
N GLY A 79 -4.44 16.61 5.93
CA GLY A 79 -4.59 15.15 5.80
C GLY A 79 -3.71 14.53 4.71
N ASP A 80 -2.99 15.31 3.92
CA ASP A 80 -2.10 14.77 2.89
C ASP A 80 -0.88 14.07 3.53
N LEU A 81 -0.54 12.91 2.97
CA LEU A 81 0.77 12.27 3.18
C LEU A 81 1.72 12.81 2.12
N LEU A 82 2.85 13.38 2.55
CA LEU A 82 3.79 14.03 1.64
C LEU A 82 4.62 12.99 0.86
N PRO A 83 4.49 12.92 -0.48
CA PRO A 83 5.14 11.89 -1.28
C PRO A 83 6.61 12.18 -1.60
N ALA A 84 7.05 13.43 -1.41
CA ALA A 84 8.35 13.91 -1.84
C ALA A 84 8.87 14.99 -0.89
N ASP A 85 10.19 15.20 -0.90
CA ASP A 85 10.82 16.28 -0.16
C ASP A 85 10.70 17.58 -0.95
N GLY A 86 10.61 18.70 -0.24
CA GLY A 86 10.46 19.99 -0.87
C GLY A 86 10.81 21.17 0.01
N VAL A 87 10.86 22.33 -0.64
CA VAL A 87 11.03 23.63 0.02
C VAL A 87 9.72 24.39 -0.06
N LEU A 88 9.26 24.86 1.09
CA LEU A 88 8.05 25.63 1.25
C LEU A 88 8.18 27.00 0.56
N ILE A 89 7.25 27.27 -0.34
CA ILE A 89 7.12 28.55 -1.05
C ILE A 89 6.14 29.45 -0.30
N GLN A 90 5.06 28.85 0.19
CA GLN A 90 3.97 29.54 0.88
C GLN A 90 3.37 28.59 1.92
N SER A 91 3.11 29.06 3.14
CA SER A 91 2.27 28.33 4.11
C SER A 91 1.14 29.19 4.65
N ASN A 92 0.11 28.51 5.15
CA ASN A 92 -1.00 29.07 5.89
C ASN A 92 -1.26 28.14 7.08
N ASP A 93 -0.74 28.54 8.25
CA ASP A 93 -0.80 27.79 9.52
C ASP A 93 -0.47 26.30 9.39
N LEU A 94 0.58 26.00 8.61
CA LEU A 94 0.98 24.61 8.32
C LEU A 94 1.59 23.96 9.57
N LYS A 95 0.98 22.86 10.01
CA LYS A 95 1.52 21.97 11.04
C LYS A 95 1.65 20.56 10.48
N ILE A 96 2.81 19.98 10.68
CA ILE A 96 3.16 18.65 10.17
C ILE A 96 3.56 17.77 11.34
N ASP A 97 3.13 16.52 11.26
CA ASP A 97 3.58 15.44 12.14
C ASP A 97 4.81 14.77 11.50
N GLU A 98 5.98 14.96 12.14
CA GLU A 98 7.26 14.38 11.75
C GLU A 98 7.61 13.10 12.53
N SER A 99 6.67 12.57 13.34
CA SER A 99 6.88 11.38 14.17
C SER A 99 7.31 10.15 13.39
N SER A 100 6.90 10.06 12.11
CA SER A 100 7.29 8.98 11.22
C SER A 100 8.79 8.96 10.91
N LEU A 101 9.47 10.11 11.02
CA LEU A 101 10.88 10.25 10.70
C LEU A 101 11.75 10.49 11.94
N THR A 102 11.31 11.34 12.87
CA THR A 102 12.07 11.72 14.08
C THR A 102 11.72 10.86 15.28
N GLY A 103 10.53 10.24 15.30
CA GLY A 103 10.00 9.52 16.46
C GLY A 103 9.39 10.43 17.55
N GLU A 104 9.36 11.75 17.33
CA GLU A 104 8.75 12.71 18.24
C GLU A 104 7.32 13.03 17.79
N SER A 105 6.33 12.93 18.69
CA SER A 105 4.90 13.10 18.35
C SER A 105 4.41 14.56 18.34
N ASP A 106 5.31 15.52 18.52
CA ASP A 106 4.94 16.93 18.58
C ASP A 106 4.71 17.50 17.16
N LEU A 107 3.66 18.31 17.02
CA LEU A 107 3.33 18.97 15.76
C LEU A 107 4.27 20.14 15.51
N ILE A 108 5.02 20.08 14.41
CA ILE A 108 6.00 21.10 14.05
C ILE A 108 5.34 22.11 13.10
N ARG A 109 5.45 23.40 13.45
CA ARG A 109 4.99 24.51 12.61
C ARG A 109 6.04 24.82 11.56
N LYS A 110 5.62 24.88 10.29
CA LYS A 110 6.51 25.16 9.16
C LYS A 110 6.15 26.50 8.51
N THR A 111 7.14 27.38 8.42
CA THR A 111 7.02 28.67 7.74
C THR A 111 8.19 28.89 6.79
N PRO A 112 8.01 29.64 5.68
CA PRO A 112 9.09 29.89 4.74
C PRO A 112 10.33 30.54 5.38
N GLU A 113 10.16 31.26 6.49
CA GLU A 113 11.22 32.04 7.14
C GLU A 113 12.00 31.27 8.22
N HIS A 114 11.35 30.35 8.95
CA HIS A 114 11.96 29.68 10.11
C HIS A 114 12.30 28.21 9.83
N ASP A 115 11.47 27.52 9.06
CA ASP A 115 11.68 26.11 8.70
C ASP A 115 10.94 25.80 7.39
N PRO A 116 11.57 26.09 6.24
CA PRO A 116 10.94 25.90 4.94
C PRO A 116 11.07 24.46 4.45
N ILE A 117 11.67 23.53 5.19
CA ILE A 117 11.91 22.18 4.67
C ILE A 117 10.74 21.26 4.99
N ILE A 118 10.25 20.60 3.95
CA ILE A 118 9.19 19.61 3.98
C ILE A 118 9.78 18.25 3.65
N LEU A 119 9.51 17.26 4.49
CA LEU A 119 10.08 15.93 4.39
C LEU A 119 9.01 14.92 3.92
N SER A 120 9.40 14.04 3.01
CA SER A 120 8.58 12.93 2.51
C SER A 120 8.25 11.96 3.65
N GLY A 121 7.07 11.36 3.61
CA GLY A 121 6.60 10.41 4.64
C GLY A 121 6.04 11.09 5.89
N THR A 122 5.92 12.42 5.91
CA THR A 122 5.28 13.17 7.00
C THR A 122 3.81 13.46 6.69
N HIS A 123 3.01 13.62 7.75
CA HIS A 123 1.57 13.85 7.64
C HIS A 123 1.19 15.29 7.95
N VAL A 124 0.35 15.89 7.11
CA VAL A 124 -0.12 17.26 7.31
C VAL A 124 -1.31 17.24 8.27
N MET A 125 -1.10 17.81 9.45
CA MET A 125 -2.08 17.79 10.52
C MET A 125 -2.92 19.06 10.58
N GLU A 126 -2.41 20.20 10.12
CA GLU A 126 -3.19 21.44 10.01
C GLU A 126 -2.69 22.32 8.87
N GLY A 127 -3.57 23.17 8.36
CA GLY A 127 -3.23 24.22 7.42
C GLY A 127 -3.14 23.79 5.96
N SER A 128 -2.53 24.64 5.15
CA SER A 128 -2.26 24.38 3.74
C SER A 128 -0.98 25.07 3.29
N ALA A 129 -0.37 24.56 2.24
CA ALA A 129 0.90 25.08 1.77
C ALA A 129 1.14 24.84 0.27
N LYS A 130 2.14 25.52 -0.26
CA LYS A 130 2.75 25.21 -1.56
C LYS A 130 4.22 24.97 -1.34
N MET A 131 4.73 23.87 -1.86
CA MET A 131 6.15 23.54 -1.83
C MET A 131 6.69 23.33 -3.24
N LEU A 132 7.97 23.61 -3.43
CA LEU A 132 8.74 23.20 -4.59
C LEU A 132 9.35 21.84 -4.31
N VAL A 133 9.08 20.85 -5.17
CA VAL A 133 9.63 19.50 -5.03
C VAL A 133 11.13 19.52 -5.33
N THR A 134 11.94 19.03 -4.39
CA THR A 134 13.41 18.97 -4.51
C THR A 134 13.93 17.55 -4.71
N ALA A 135 13.32 16.55 -4.07
CA ALA A 135 13.72 15.15 -4.21
C ALA A 135 12.51 14.20 -4.15
N VAL A 136 12.53 13.19 -5.03
CA VAL A 136 11.47 12.19 -5.18
C VAL A 136 12.03 10.77 -5.11
N GLY A 137 11.21 9.81 -4.68
CA GLY A 137 11.54 8.39 -4.67
C GLY A 137 12.77 8.06 -3.81
N VAL A 138 13.70 7.27 -4.35
CA VAL A 138 14.91 6.82 -3.64
C VAL A 138 15.86 7.95 -3.23
N ASN A 139 15.72 9.13 -3.83
CA ASN A 139 16.54 10.31 -3.51
C ASN A 139 15.95 11.15 -2.38
N SER A 140 14.71 10.88 -1.94
CA SER A 140 14.13 11.56 -0.79
C SER A 140 14.70 11.01 0.52
N GLN A 141 14.59 11.76 1.62
CA GLN A 141 15.08 11.31 2.94
C GLN A 141 14.48 9.97 3.34
N THR A 142 13.16 9.85 3.20
CA THR A 142 12.46 8.58 3.48
C THR A 142 12.87 7.48 2.50
N GLY A 143 13.12 7.81 1.23
CA GLY A 143 13.62 6.86 0.22
C GLY A 143 15.01 6.32 0.56
N ILE A 144 15.93 7.18 1.00
CA ILE A 144 17.28 6.82 1.42
C ILE A 144 17.22 5.91 2.64
N ILE A 145 16.44 6.29 3.67
CA ILE A 145 16.27 5.49 4.90
C ILE A 145 15.69 4.12 4.58
N MET A 146 14.66 4.05 3.72
CA MET A 146 14.06 2.79 3.32
C MET A 146 15.03 1.90 2.52
N THR A 147 15.86 2.50 1.66
CA THR A 147 16.89 1.78 0.90
C THR A 147 17.96 1.20 1.83
N LEU A 148 18.42 1.97 2.82
CA LEU A 148 19.39 1.52 3.82
C LEU A 148 18.84 0.40 4.70
N LEU A 149 17.60 0.53 5.18
CA LEU A 149 16.92 -0.52 5.96
C LEU A 149 16.66 -1.78 5.13
N GLY A 150 16.31 -1.62 3.86
CA GLY A 150 16.14 -2.73 2.91
C GLY A 150 17.44 -3.49 2.67
N ALA A 151 18.55 -2.76 2.44
CA ALA A 151 19.87 -3.35 2.27
C ALA A 151 20.36 -4.06 3.55
N ALA A 152 20.09 -3.51 4.73
CA ALA A 152 20.41 -4.16 6.00
C ALA A 152 19.64 -5.48 6.19
N LYS A 153 18.36 -5.54 5.78
CA LYS A 153 17.57 -6.77 5.83
C LYS A 153 18.08 -7.86 4.88
N SER A 154 18.51 -7.51 3.66
CA SER A 154 19.04 -8.50 2.73
C SER A 154 20.32 -9.16 3.24
N VAL A 155 21.20 -8.37 3.86
CA VAL A 155 22.44 -8.89 4.48
C VAL A 155 22.11 -9.80 5.65
N ALA A 156 21.19 -9.40 6.54
CA ALA A 156 20.78 -10.22 7.68
C ALA A 156 20.10 -11.54 7.25
N GLU A 157 19.34 -11.53 6.16
CA GLU A 157 18.75 -12.75 5.60
C GLU A 157 19.80 -13.68 4.97
N GLU A 158 20.80 -13.13 4.30
CA GLU A 158 21.91 -13.91 3.74
C GLU A 158 22.76 -14.55 4.84
N GLU A 159 23.10 -13.82 5.90
CA GLU A 159 23.81 -14.36 7.07
C GLU A 159 23.01 -15.46 7.77
N ARG A 160 21.68 -15.29 7.94
CA ARG A 160 20.82 -16.37 8.47
C ARG A 160 20.79 -17.60 7.56
N LYS A 161 20.80 -17.43 6.25
CA LYS A 161 20.85 -18.56 5.29
C LYS A 161 22.21 -19.26 5.30
N ALA A 162 23.31 -18.53 5.49
CA ALA A 162 24.66 -19.08 5.62
C ALA A 162 24.81 -19.90 6.91
N ALA A 163 24.39 -19.35 8.06
CA ALA A 163 24.42 -20.05 9.34
C ALA A 163 23.58 -21.34 9.33
N LYS A 164 22.43 -21.33 8.64
CA LYS A 164 21.58 -22.52 8.49
C LYS A 164 22.19 -23.58 7.55
N ARG A 165 23.03 -23.18 6.59
CA ARG A 165 23.78 -24.10 5.72
C ARG A 165 24.95 -24.75 6.45
N GLU A 166 25.67 -24.00 7.27
CA GLU A 166 26.78 -24.53 8.08
C GLU A 166 26.30 -25.54 9.12
N GLY A 167 25.21 -25.25 9.84
CA GLY A 167 24.62 -26.20 10.80
C GLY A 167 24.12 -27.50 10.16
N LYS A 168 23.62 -27.43 8.92
CA LYS A 168 23.17 -28.62 8.18
C LYS A 168 24.35 -29.46 7.65
N CYS A 169 25.48 -28.81 7.36
CA CYS A 169 26.71 -29.49 6.94
C CYS A 169 27.38 -30.22 8.11
N SER A 170 27.39 -29.64 9.31
CA SER A 170 27.96 -30.29 10.50
C SER A 170 27.12 -31.48 10.98
N GLU A 171 25.79 -31.42 10.90
CA GLU A 171 24.90 -32.57 11.15
C GLU A 171 25.17 -33.73 10.17
N LEU A 172 25.28 -33.44 8.87
CA LEU A 172 25.57 -34.44 7.84
C LEU A 172 26.94 -35.11 8.03
N THR A 173 27.94 -34.35 8.47
CA THR A 173 29.29 -34.87 8.72
C THR A 173 29.34 -35.74 9.98
N THR A 174 28.53 -35.43 10.99
CA THR A 174 28.40 -36.23 12.22
C THR A 174 27.66 -37.54 11.96
N ALA A 175 26.60 -37.51 11.14
CA ALA A 175 25.85 -38.71 10.77
C ALA A 175 26.64 -39.67 9.86
N PHE A 176 27.65 -39.18 9.14
CA PHE A 176 28.51 -40.02 8.29
C PHE A 176 29.64 -40.74 9.05
N ASN A 177 30.03 -40.22 10.21
CA ASN A 177 31.13 -40.75 11.03
C ASN A 177 30.66 -41.58 12.25
N ALA A 178 29.36 -41.84 12.37
CA ALA A 178 28.73 -42.71 13.37
C ALA A 178 28.27 -44.02 12.72
#